data_AF-A0A7W0ZDN2-F1
#
_entry.id   AF-A0A7W0ZDN2-F1
#
_cell.length_a   1.000
_cell.length_b   1.000
_cell.length_c   1.000
_cell.angle_alpha   90.00
_cell.angle_beta   90.00
_cell.angle_gamma   90.00
#
_symmetry.space_group_name_H-M   'P 1'
#
loop_
_entity.id
_entity.type
_entity.pdbx_description
1 polymer ?
#
loop_
_entity_poly.entity_id
_entity_poly.type
_entity_poly.pdbx_seq_one_letter_code
_entity_poly.pdbx_strand_id
1 'polypeptide(L)'
;MRHNDQRGFTLIELLVVILIIAILAAIAIPVFLRQREKAWTSQVQSALKNAATAIESYGTGTGGDYSSVNGADSAADNAAYGLMKTEGYKKASAVQITVAAPAPGNVYCITAIHSDISGANPWQTATYNSSGGSPVPADTDTC
;
A
#
# COMPACT_ATOMS: atom_id res chain seq x y z
N MET A 1 -52.36 -5.33 38.48
CA MET A 1 -50.96 -4.86 38.65
C MET A 1 -50.06 -5.77 37.82
N ARG A 2 -49.28 -5.20 36.89
CA ARG A 2 -48.41 -5.96 35.99
C ARG A 2 -47.25 -6.57 36.79
N HIS A 3 -47.16 -7.89 36.85
CA HIS A 3 -45.96 -8.60 37.31
C HIS A 3 -44.91 -8.44 36.21
N ASN A 4 -43.89 -7.61 36.46
CA ASN A 4 -42.72 -7.56 35.59
C ASN A 4 -41.86 -8.78 35.91
N ASP A 5 -41.92 -9.79 35.05
CA ASP A 5 -40.97 -10.91 35.01
C ASP A 5 -39.57 -10.38 34.66
N GLN A 6 -38.85 -9.86 35.66
CA GLN A 6 -37.45 -9.54 35.53
C GLN A 6 -36.65 -10.85 35.54
N ARG A 7 -36.49 -11.45 34.36
CA ARG A 7 -35.59 -12.59 34.16
C ARG A 7 -34.15 -12.09 34.28
N GLY A 8 -33.48 -12.43 35.38
CA GLY A 8 -32.06 -12.15 35.57
C GLY A 8 -31.22 -13.05 34.65
N PHE A 9 -30.21 -12.46 34.01
CA PHE A 9 -29.23 -13.19 33.20
C PHE A 9 -28.37 -14.05 34.13
N THR A 10 -28.15 -15.32 33.81
CA THR A 10 -27.30 -16.17 34.66
C THR A 10 -25.83 -15.90 34.39
N LEU A 11 -24.99 -15.97 35.43
CA LEU A 11 -23.53 -15.86 35.26
C LEU A 11 -22.97 -16.97 34.36
N ILE A 12 -23.62 -18.14 34.36
CA ILE A 12 -23.25 -19.29 33.52
C ILE A 12 -23.51 -18.99 32.04
N GLU A 13 -24.62 -18.35 31.70
CA GLU A 13 -24.89 -17.94 30.31
C GLU A 13 -23.82 -16.99 29.79
N LEU A 14 -23.40 -16.00 30.58
CA LEU A 14 -22.32 -15.11 30.18
C LEU A 14 -20.97 -15.85 30.07
N LEU A 15 -20.70 -16.81 30.94
CA LEU A 15 -19.45 -17.58 30.93
C LEU A 15 -19.31 -18.43 29.66
N VAL A 16 -20.38 -19.11 29.23
CA VAL A 16 -20.34 -19.92 28.00
C VAL A 16 -20.17 -19.03 26.76
N VAL A 17 -20.79 -17.86 26.73
CA VAL A 17 -20.68 -16.92 25.61
C VAL A 17 -19.25 -16.40 25.44
N ILE A 18 -18.59 -15.96 26.53
CA ILE A 18 -17.20 -15.50 26.44
C ILE A 18 -16.25 -16.62 26.03
N LEU A 19 -16.52 -17.87 26.44
CA LEU A 19 -15.73 -19.03 26.06
C LEU A 19 -15.81 -19.30 24.55
N ILE A 20 -17.01 -19.22 23.97
CA ILE A 20 -17.20 -19.39 22.52
C ILE A 20 -16.52 -18.25 21.75
N ILE A 21 -16.69 -16.99 22.19
CA ILE A 21 -16.04 -15.82 21.55
C ILE A 21 -14.51 -15.95 21.61
N ALA A 22 -13.94 -16.44 22.71
CA ALA A 22 -12.50 -16.64 22.85
C ALA A 22 -11.96 -17.65 21.82
N ILE A 23 -12.66 -18.77 21.61
CA ILE A 23 -12.28 -19.78 20.61
C ILE A 23 -12.34 -19.18 19.19
N LEU A 24 -13.40 -18.45 18.87
CA LEU A 24 -13.55 -17.82 17.55
C LEU A 24 -12.47 -16.74 17.33
N ALA A 25 -12.21 -15.90 18.33
CA ALA A 25 -11.20 -14.84 18.25
C ALA A 25 -9.79 -15.39 18.04
N ALA A 26 -9.44 -16.51 18.70
CA ALA A 26 -8.14 -17.14 18.56
C ALA A 26 -7.82 -17.56 17.10
N ILE A 27 -8.82 -17.96 16.33
CA ILE A 27 -8.65 -18.32 14.90
C ILE A 27 -8.80 -17.07 14.01
N ALA A 28 -9.76 -16.19 14.32
CA ALA A 28 -10.08 -15.04 13.48
C ALA A 28 -8.97 -14.00 13.44
N ILE A 29 -8.34 -13.69 14.58
CA ILE A 29 -7.28 -12.66 14.68
C ILE A 29 -6.10 -12.94 13.75
N PRO A 30 -5.44 -14.12 13.79
CA PRO A 30 -4.28 -14.36 12.92
C PRO A 30 -4.65 -14.39 11.43
N VAL A 31 -5.86 -14.87 11.08
CA VAL A 31 -6.35 -14.84 9.69
C VAL A 31 -6.58 -13.40 9.23
N PHE A 32 -7.23 -12.59 10.05
CA PHE A 32 -7.49 -11.19 9.77
C PHE A 32 -6.20 -10.40 9.57
N LEU A 33 -5.19 -10.61 10.43
CA LEU A 33 -3.90 -9.95 10.31
C LEU A 33 -3.20 -10.28 8.98
N ARG A 34 -3.20 -11.55 8.55
CA ARG A 34 -2.64 -11.96 7.24
C ARG A 34 -3.41 -11.38 6.07
N GLN A 35 -4.74 -11.32 6.14
CA GLN A 35 -5.57 -10.73 5.09
C GLN A 35 -5.31 -9.22 4.96
N ARG A 36 -5.18 -8.52 6.10
CA ARG A 36 -4.84 -7.10 6.13
C ARG A 36 -3.47 -6.84 5.51
N GLU A 37 -2.48 -7.66 5.85
CA GLU A 37 -1.14 -7.58 5.26
C GLU A 37 -1.15 -7.81 3.74
N LYS A 38 -1.90 -8.79 3.26
CA LYS A 38 -2.10 -9.01 1.80
C LYS A 38 -2.77 -7.80 1.14
N ALA A 39 -3.72 -7.15 1.80
CA ALA A 39 -4.37 -5.94 1.29
C ALA A 39 -3.38 -4.77 1.19
N TRP A 40 -2.49 -4.61 2.18
CA TRP A 40 -1.40 -3.62 2.12
C TRP A 40 -0.42 -3.91 0.99
N THR A 41 0.00 -5.16 0.80
CA THR A 41 0.82 -5.54 -0.36
C THR A 41 0.14 -5.21 -1.69
N SER A 42 -1.16 -5.49 -1.82
CA SER A 42 -1.93 -5.12 -3.00
C SER A 42 -2.01 -3.60 -3.20
N GLN A 43 -2.07 -2.83 -2.12
CA GLN A 43 -2.07 -1.37 -2.16
C GLN A 43 -0.73 -0.84 -2.68
N VAL A 44 0.40 -1.40 -2.22
CA VAL A 44 1.75 -1.06 -2.72
C VAL A 44 1.87 -1.35 -4.21
N GLN A 45 1.50 -2.55 -4.64
CA GLN A 45 1.55 -2.93 -6.06
C GLN A 45 0.68 -2.01 -6.94
N SER A 46 -0.52 -1.66 -6.47
CA SER A 46 -1.40 -0.73 -7.18
C SER A 46 -0.81 0.68 -7.23
N ALA A 47 -0.22 1.17 -6.14
CA ALA A 47 0.39 2.49 -6.09
C ALA A 47 1.56 2.60 -7.08
N LEU A 48 2.43 1.59 -7.13
CA LEU A 48 3.53 1.50 -8.10
C LEU A 48 3.03 1.53 -9.54
N LYS A 49 2.02 0.71 -9.88
CA LYS A 49 1.43 0.68 -11.24
C LYS A 49 0.76 1.99 -11.63
N ASN A 50 0.05 2.62 -10.70
CA ASN A 50 -0.59 3.91 -10.94
C ASN A 50 0.45 5.01 -11.15
N ALA A 51 1.54 5.01 -10.37
CA ALA A 51 2.66 5.93 -10.57
C ALA A 51 3.34 5.68 -11.93
N ALA A 52 3.66 4.43 -12.27
CA ALA A 52 4.24 4.07 -13.56
C ALA A 52 3.37 4.54 -14.73
N THR A 53 2.06 4.32 -14.65
CA THR A 53 1.12 4.78 -15.70
C THR A 53 1.14 6.29 -15.87
N ALA A 54 1.19 7.05 -14.77
CA ALA A 54 1.29 8.51 -14.81
C ALA A 54 2.63 8.97 -15.43
N ILE A 55 3.73 8.29 -15.12
CA ILE A 55 5.06 8.61 -15.66
C ILE A 55 5.13 8.28 -17.14
N GLU A 56 4.64 7.11 -17.57
CA GLU A 56 4.57 6.74 -18.99
C GLU A 56 3.71 7.72 -19.78
N SER A 57 2.57 8.16 -19.22
CA SER A 57 1.72 9.19 -19.83
C SER A 57 2.51 10.48 -20.09
N TYR A 58 3.26 10.95 -19.10
CA TYR A 58 4.18 12.08 -19.25
C TYR A 58 5.25 11.83 -20.33
N GLY A 59 5.85 10.65 -20.33
CA GLY A 59 6.87 10.24 -21.31
C GLY A 59 6.39 10.30 -22.76
N THR A 60 5.11 10.08 -23.02
CA THR A 60 4.55 10.21 -24.37
C THR A 60 4.68 11.63 -24.93
N GLY A 61 4.65 12.65 -24.07
CA GLY A 61 4.81 14.05 -24.45
C GLY A 61 6.26 14.52 -24.57
N THR A 62 7.19 13.85 -23.89
CA THR A 62 8.63 14.21 -23.87
C THR A 62 9.48 13.33 -24.78
N GLY A 63 8.88 12.40 -25.53
CA GLY A 63 9.62 11.47 -26.39
C GLY A 63 10.37 10.40 -25.62
N GLY A 64 9.90 10.03 -24.42
CA GLY A 64 10.50 9.03 -23.55
C GLY A 64 11.58 9.57 -22.62
N ASP A 65 11.69 10.89 -22.44
CA ASP A 65 12.58 11.49 -21.45
C ASP A 65 11.87 11.66 -20.09
N TYR A 66 12.37 10.93 -19.10
CA TYR A 66 11.90 10.91 -17.72
C TYR A 66 12.82 11.68 -16.76
N SER A 67 13.88 12.33 -17.24
CA SER A 67 14.90 13.01 -16.41
C SER A 67 14.32 14.08 -15.47
N SER A 68 13.16 14.64 -15.79
CA SER A 68 12.42 15.62 -14.99
C SER A 68 11.55 15.00 -13.89
N VAL A 69 11.34 13.68 -13.93
CA VAL A 69 10.54 12.93 -12.97
C VAL A 69 11.47 12.31 -11.90
N ASN A 70 12.00 13.15 -11.03
CA ASN A 70 12.87 12.74 -9.93
C ASN A 70 12.35 13.28 -8.58
N GLY A 71 12.13 12.39 -7.61
CA GLY A 71 11.77 12.75 -6.24
C GLY A 71 10.61 11.96 -5.64
N ALA A 72 10.32 12.28 -4.38
CA ALA A 72 9.25 11.64 -3.61
C ALA A 72 7.88 12.27 -3.89
N ASP A 73 6.81 11.50 -3.71
CA ASP A 73 5.41 11.93 -3.72
C ASP A 73 5.00 12.69 -2.45
N SER A 74 5.97 13.38 -1.83
CA SER A 74 5.74 14.24 -0.67
C SER A 74 5.15 15.59 -1.12
N ALA A 75 4.35 16.21 -0.24
CA ALA A 75 3.45 17.32 -0.51
C ALA A 75 3.91 18.34 -1.58
N ALA A 76 2.96 18.69 -2.47
CA ALA A 76 2.84 19.81 -3.44
C ALA A 76 4.04 20.31 -4.26
N ASP A 77 5.28 20.28 -3.76
CA ASP A 77 6.40 21.07 -4.27
C ASP A 77 7.56 20.23 -4.84
N ASN A 78 7.40 18.91 -4.99
CA ASN A 78 8.36 18.11 -5.75
C ASN A 78 7.95 18.01 -7.22
N ALA A 79 8.89 18.27 -8.13
CA ALA A 79 8.68 18.23 -9.58
C ALA A 79 8.07 16.90 -10.04
N ALA A 80 8.53 15.76 -9.51
CA ALA A 80 7.95 14.46 -9.86
C ALA A 80 6.48 14.34 -9.47
N TYR A 81 6.12 14.76 -8.25
CA TYR A 81 4.73 14.68 -7.77
C TYR A 81 3.80 15.60 -8.55
N GLY A 82 4.22 16.83 -8.85
CA GLY A 82 3.42 17.76 -9.65
C GLY A 82 3.12 17.23 -11.06
N LEU A 83 4.11 16.62 -11.71
CA LEU A 83 3.96 15.98 -13.02
C LEU A 83 3.00 14.79 -12.95
N MET A 84 3.29 13.83 -12.07
CA MET A 84 2.43 12.64 -11.91
C MET A 84 0.98 13.02 -11.56
N LYS A 85 0.78 14.02 -10.70
CA LYS A 85 -0.55 14.50 -10.31
C LYS A 85 -1.33 15.10 -11.48
N THR A 86 -0.65 15.80 -12.39
CA THR A 86 -1.26 16.34 -13.62
C THR A 86 -1.75 15.21 -14.52
N GLU A 87 -1.01 14.10 -14.55
CA GLU A 87 -1.39 12.85 -15.24
C GLU A 87 -2.36 11.96 -14.43
N GLY A 88 -2.97 12.49 -13.35
CA GLY A 88 -4.03 11.82 -12.59
C GLY A 88 -3.57 10.90 -11.47
N TYR A 89 -2.27 10.87 -11.12
CA TYR A 89 -1.77 10.11 -9.96
C TYR A 89 -2.41 10.62 -8.66
N LYS A 90 -2.92 9.68 -7.86
CA LYS A 90 -3.45 9.92 -6.52
C LYS A 90 -2.60 9.20 -5.50
N LYS A 91 -2.00 9.97 -4.60
CA LYS A 91 -1.19 9.44 -3.50
C LYS A 91 -2.05 8.57 -2.56
N ALA A 92 -1.55 7.40 -2.21
CA ALA A 92 -2.12 6.58 -1.15
C ALA A 92 -1.59 7.05 0.22
N SER A 93 -2.45 7.10 1.24
CA SER A 93 -2.08 7.68 2.55
C SER A 93 -0.96 6.93 3.27
N ALA A 94 -0.89 5.60 3.11
CA ALA A 94 0.05 4.74 3.81
C ALA A 94 1.25 4.31 2.94
N VAL A 95 1.27 4.68 1.65
CA VAL A 95 2.35 4.35 0.71
C VAL A 95 3.06 5.63 0.30
N GLN A 96 4.37 5.69 0.52
CA GLN A 96 5.22 6.74 -0.03
C GLN A 96 5.86 6.22 -1.31
N ILE A 97 5.83 7.02 -2.37
CA ILE A 97 6.46 6.73 -3.66
C ILE A 97 7.65 7.65 -3.84
N THR A 98 8.78 7.11 -4.32
CA THR A 98 9.95 7.87 -4.76
C THR A 98 10.33 7.44 -6.15
N VAL A 99 10.43 8.39 -7.07
CA VAL A 99 10.84 8.15 -8.46
C VAL A 99 12.28 8.59 -8.64
N ALA A 100 13.07 7.77 -9.32
CA ALA A 100 14.40 8.10 -9.79
C ALA A 100 14.50 7.81 -11.29
N ALA A 101 14.89 8.80 -12.08
CA ALA A 101 15.19 8.65 -13.50
C ALA A 101 16.66 9.00 -13.71
N PRO A 102 17.57 8.00 -13.68
CA PRO A 102 19.00 8.24 -13.87
C PRO A 102 19.29 8.68 -15.30
N ALA A 103 20.36 9.47 -15.48
CA ALA A 103 20.83 9.85 -16.81
C ALA A 103 21.12 8.60 -17.67
N PRO A 104 20.71 8.54 -18.95
CA PRO A 104 20.26 9.66 -19.78
C PRO A 104 18.76 10.03 -19.69
N GLY A 105 17.98 9.43 -18.79
CA GLY A 105 16.56 9.77 -18.56
C GLY A 105 15.56 8.86 -19.28
N ASN A 106 16.01 7.86 -20.03
CA ASN A 106 15.12 6.98 -20.82
C ASN A 106 14.54 5.80 -20.03
N VAL A 107 14.99 5.63 -18.78
CA VAL A 107 14.55 4.60 -17.83
C VAL A 107 14.22 5.30 -16.54
N TYR A 108 13.18 4.84 -15.86
CA TYR A 108 12.85 5.29 -14.52
C TYR A 108 12.61 4.10 -13.60
N CYS A 109 12.83 4.37 -12.33
CA CYS A 109 12.65 3.43 -11.26
C CYS A 109 11.77 4.07 -10.19
N ILE A 110 10.84 3.31 -9.65
CA ILE A 110 9.92 3.75 -8.60
C ILE A 110 10.15 2.87 -7.39
N THR A 111 10.37 3.48 -6.23
CA THR A 111 10.41 2.81 -4.93
C THR A 111 9.15 3.17 -4.15
N ALA A 112 8.46 2.16 -3.62
CA ALA A 112 7.32 2.31 -2.74
C ALA A 112 7.66 1.81 -1.35
N ILE A 113 7.25 2.55 -0.31
CA ILE A 113 7.38 2.14 1.09
C ILE A 113 6.00 2.24 1.76
N HIS A 114 5.55 1.15 2.39
CA HIS A 114 4.31 1.14 3.17
C HIS A 114 4.59 1.28 4.67
N SER A 115 3.97 2.25 5.35
CA SER A 115 4.23 2.54 6.76
C SER A 115 3.78 1.44 7.72
N ASP A 116 2.67 0.77 7.40
CA ASP A 116 2.04 -0.20 8.31
C ASP A 116 2.49 -1.66 8.07
N ILE A 117 3.24 -1.93 7.01
CA ILE A 117 3.80 -3.27 6.76
C ILE A 117 5.04 -3.43 7.65
N SER A 118 5.13 -4.57 8.34
CA SER A 118 6.29 -4.87 9.18
C SER A 118 7.56 -5.05 8.35
N GLY A 119 8.73 -4.70 8.90
CA GLY A 119 10.00 -4.85 8.18
C GLY A 119 10.48 -6.28 7.92
N ALA A 120 9.75 -7.28 8.42
CA ALA A 120 9.98 -8.67 8.07
C ALA A 120 9.31 -9.06 6.74
N ASN A 121 8.34 -8.28 6.25
CA ASN A 121 7.66 -8.55 4.99
C ASN A 121 8.42 -7.90 3.82
N PRO A 122 8.82 -8.66 2.80
CA PRO A 122 9.61 -8.16 1.68
C PRO A 122 8.87 -7.12 0.82
N TRP A 123 7.55 -6.99 0.97
CA TRP A 123 6.72 -5.97 0.33
C TRP A 123 6.58 -4.66 1.12
N GLN A 124 7.26 -4.53 2.28
CA GLN A 124 7.32 -3.24 2.97
C GLN A 124 7.93 -2.18 2.04
N THR A 125 9.01 -2.56 1.36
CA THR A 125 9.63 -1.80 0.28
C THR A 125 9.45 -2.59 -1.00
N ALA A 126 8.97 -1.95 -2.05
CA ALA A 126 8.82 -2.57 -3.35
C ALA A 126 9.35 -1.63 -4.43
N THR A 127 9.88 -2.19 -5.51
CA THR A 127 10.42 -1.43 -6.62
C THR A 127 9.69 -1.74 -7.92
N TYR A 128 9.73 -0.79 -8.85
CA TYR A 128 9.27 -0.94 -10.22
C TYR A 128 10.31 -0.31 -11.14
N ASN A 129 10.86 -1.08 -12.06
CA ASN A 129 11.75 -0.59 -13.11
C ASN A 129 11.00 -0.60 -14.45
N SER A 130 11.08 0.49 -15.21
CA SER A 130 10.41 0.60 -16.52
C SER A 130 10.86 -0.47 -17.52
N SER A 131 12.05 -1.05 -17.35
CA SER A 131 12.56 -2.16 -18.16
C SER A 131 11.96 -3.51 -17.79
N GLY A 132 11.58 -3.70 -16.52
CA GLY A 132 11.02 -4.96 -16.00
C GLY A 132 9.49 -5.02 -16.08
N GLY A 133 8.82 -3.88 -16.11
CA GLY A 133 7.38 -3.76 -16.35
C GLY A 133 6.48 -4.36 -15.26
N SER A 134 7.02 -4.71 -14.09
CA SER A 134 6.25 -5.30 -12.98
C SER A 134 6.80 -4.89 -11.62
N PRO A 135 5.91 -4.61 -10.63
CA PRO A 135 6.33 -4.41 -9.24
C PRO A 135 6.97 -5.67 -8.65
N VAL A 136 8.11 -5.52 -8.01
CA VAL A 136 8.80 -6.58 -7.28
C VAL A 136 9.01 -6.17 -5.82
N PRO A 137 9.03 -7.12 -4.86
CA PRO A 137 9.53 -6.83 -3.52
C PRO A 137 11.00 -6.36 -3.61
N ALA A 138 11.48 -5.68 -2.57
CA ALA A 138 12.83 -5.10 -2.55
C ALA A 138 13.94 -6.16 -2.52
N ASP A 139 14.18 -6.78 -3.67
CA ASP A 139 15.15 -7.85 -3.86
C ASP A 139 16.12 -7.42 -4.98
N THR A 140 17.18 -6.70 -4.63
CA THR A 140 18.40 -6.45 -5.46
C THR A 140 18.27 -5.83 -6.86
N ASP A 141 17.07 -5.64 -7.40
CA ASP A 141 16.85 -4.93 -8.66
C ASP A 141 16.93 -3.43 -8.34
N THR A 142 18.17 -2.96 -8.36
CA THR A 142 18.55 -1.59 -8.10
C THR A 142 17.76 -0.68 -9.02
N CYS A 143 16.95 0.17 -8.41
CA CYS A 143 16.73 1.50 -8.96
C CYS A 143 18.09 2.16 -9.25
#